data_AF-W0Q6W1-F1
#
_entry.id   AF-W0Q6W1-F1
#
_cell.length_a   1.000
_cell.length_b   1.000
_cell.length_c   1.000
_cell.angle_alpha   90.00
_cell.angle_beta   90.00
_cell.angle_gamma   90.00
#
_symmetry.space_group_name_H-M   'P 1'
#
loop_
_entity.id
_entity.type
_entity.pdbx_description
1 polymer ?
#
loop_
_entity_poly.entity_id
_entity_poly.type
_entity_poly.pdbx_seq_one_letter_code
_entity_poly.pdbx_strand_id
1 'polypeptide(L)'
;MKLLMPMLLAVLLSSCVSNEPQVKACPQLPAALTAHLDKTPFSGRTYGDVIQYAVILKRERDMCLNRIDKIREWQTEDLSK
;
A
#
# COMPACT_ATOMS: atom_id res chain seq x y z
N MET A 1 34.71 43.36 12.88
CA MET A 1 33.96 42.74 11.75
C MET A 1 34.51 41.39 11.26
N LYS A 2 35.81 41.05 11.39
CA LYS A 2 36.36 39.79 10.84
C LYS A 2 35.88 38.50 11.53
N LEU A 3 35.47 38.56 12.80
CA LEU A 3 34.92 37.41 13.53
C LEU A 3 33.40 37.23 13.38
N LEU A 4 32.68 38.21 12.79
CA LEU A 4 31.23 38.13 12.65
C LEU A 4 30.82 37.14 11.56
N MET A 5 31.57 37.10 10.46
CA MET A 5 31.34 36.18 9.33
C MET A 5 31.45 34.70 9.69
N PRO A 6 32.51 34.21 10.37
CA PRO A 6 32.59 32.80 10.74
C PRO A 6 31.53 32.39 11.77
N MET A 7 31.12 33.31 12.66
CA MET A 7 30.06 33.04 13.64
C MET A 7 28.68 32.91 12.96
N LEU A 8 28.37 33.77 11.98
CA LEU A 8 27.13 33.69 11.21
C LEU A 8 27.05 32.39 10.38
N LEU A 9 28.19 31.99 9.78
CA LEU A 9 28.31 30.75 9.02
C LEU A 9 28.07 29.51 9.90
N ALA A 10 28.59 29.52 11.13
CA ALA A 10 28.38 28.42 12.10
C ALA A 10 26.91 28.29 12.53
N VAL A 11 26.19 29.41 12.71
CA VAL A 11 24.75 29.41 13.05
C VAL A 11 23.89 28.92 11.88
N LEU A 12 24.28 29.25 10.64
CA LEU A 12 23.58 28.77 9.44
C LEU A 12 23.77 27.25 9.25
N LEU A 13 24.96 26.71 9.57
CA LEU A 13 25.27 25.29 9.43
C LEU A 13 24.66 24.40 10.53
N SER A 14 24.34 24.94 11.72
CA SER A 14 23.67 24.16 12.78
C SER A 14 22.19 23.87 12.50
N SER A 15 21.60 24.49 11.47
CA SER A 15 20.15 24.38 11.17
C SER A 15 19.78 23.15 10.34
N CYS A 16 20.74 22.41 9.79
CA CYS A 16 20.47 21.27 8.89
C CYS A 16 20.51 19.89 9.58
N VAL A 17 20.64 19.85 10.90
CA VAL A 17 20.69 18.60 11.67
C VAL A 17 19.31 18.33 12.28
N SER A 18 18.39 17.83 11.45
CA SER A 18 17.37 16.90 11.96
C SER A 18 18.04 15.53 12.08
N ASN A 19 18.81 15.33 13.15
CA ASN A 19 19.51 14.08 13.44
C ASN A 19 18.60 13.04 14.09
N GLU A 20 17.43 12.81 13.49
CA GLU A 20 16.84 11.49 13.57
C GLU A 20 16.54 11.07 12.15
N PRO A 21 17.14 9.96 11.65
CA PRO A 21 16.51 9.27 10.56
C PRO A 21 15.13 8.90 11.09
N GLN A 22 14.11 9.68 10.72
CA GLN A 22 12.75 9.22 10.85
C GLN A 22 12.65 8.06 9.88
N VAL A 23 13.05 6.89 10.35
CA VAL A 23 12.64 5.61 9.81
C VAL A 23 11.16 5.55 10.09
N LYS A 24 10.38 6.32 9.31
CA LYS A 24 8.95 6.10 9.18
C LYS A 24 8.88 4.72 8.55
N ALA A 25 8.76 3.70 9.40
CA ALA A 25 8.55 2.35 8.94
C ALA A 25 7.34 2.43 8.01
N CYS A 26 7.55 2.11 6.73
CA CYS A 26 6.45 2.13 5.78
C CYS A 26 5.36 1.22 6.35
N PRO A 27 4.11 1.71 6.46
CA PRO A 27 3.00 0.94 6.94
C PRO A 27 2.95 -0.37 6.14
N GLN A 28 3.04 -1.50 6.84
CA GLN A 28 3.04 -2.79 6.18
C GLN A 28 1.60 -3.14 5.81
N LEU A 29 1.34 -3.27 4.51
CA LEU A 29 0.03 -3.64 4.02
C LEU A 29 -0.34 -5.02 4.58
N PRO A 30 -1.55 -5.22 5.15
CA PRO A 30 -1.93 -6.50 5.71
C PRO A 30 -1.82 -7.64 4.68
N ALA A 31 -1.09 -8.70 5.03
CA ALA A 31 -0.83 -9.84 4.14
C ALA A 31 -2.11 -10.49 3.61
N ALA A 32 -3.22 -10.45 4.37
CA ALA A 32 -4.52 -10.98 3.94
C ALA A 32 -5.10 -10.26 2.71
N LEU A 33 -4.69 -9.01 2.46
CA LEU A 33 -5.13 -8.21 1.31
C LEU A 33 -4.27 -8.44 0.07
N THR A 34 -3.02 -8.88 0.24
CA THR A 34 -2.05 -9.09 -0.85
C THR A 34 -1.74 -10.54 -1.16
N ALA A 35 -2.18 -11.48 -0.31
CA ALA A 35 -1.99 -12.91 -0.53
C ALA A 35 -2.50 -13.34 -1.91
N HIS A 36 -1.88 -14.35 -2.51
CA HIS A 36 -2.37 -14.88 -3.78
C HIS A 36 -3.83 -15.36 -3.66
N LEU A 37 -4.62 -15.15 -4.72
CA LEU A 37 -5.94 -15.74 -4.86
C LEU A 37 -5.89 -16.75 -5.99
N ASP A 38 -6.17 -18.00 -5.66
CA ASP A 38 -6.21 -19.06 -6.65
C ASP A 38 -7.42 -18.85 -7.57
N LYS A 39 -7.17 -18.94 -8.86
CA LYS A 39 -8.20 -18.89 -9.88
C LYS A 39 -8.70 -20.31 -10.15
N THR A 40 -10.01 -20.51 -10.08
CA THR A 40 -10.61 -21.80 -10.44
C THR A 40 -10.39 -22.06 -11.94
N PRO A 41 -9.80 -23.18 -12.35
CA PRO A 41 -9.65 -23.52 -13.77
C PRO A 41 -11.01 -23.86 -14.40
N PHE A 42 -11.19 -23.52 -15.68
CA PHE A 42 -12.36 -23.94 -16.43
C PHE A 42 -12.11 -25.30 -17.09
N SER A 43 -12.98 -26.27 -16.83
CA SER A 43 -12.93 -27.63 -17.41
C SER A 43 -14.23 -28.02 -18.14
N GLY A 44 -15.14 -27.07 -18.33
CA GLY A 44 -16.45 -27.30 -18.95
C GLY A 44 -16.36 -27.64 -20.44
N ARG A 45 -17.41 -28.29 -20.94
CA ARG A 45 -17.53 -28.73 -22.35
C ARG A 45 -18.80 -28.23 -23.02
N THR A 46 -19.75 -27.73 -22.24
CA THR A 46 -21.06 -27.30 -22.71
C THR A 46 -21.29 -25.82 -22.41
N TYR A 47 -22.28 -25.23 -23.07
CA TYR A 47 -22.73 -23.88 -22.74
C TYR A 47 -23.22 -23.76 -21.28
N GLY A 48 -23.86 -24.82 -20.75
CA GLY A 48 -24.28 -24.87 -19.35
C GLY A 48 -23.11 -24.74 -18.37
N ASP A 49 -21.98 -25.40 -18.68
CA ASP A 49 -20.76 -25.31 -17.86
C ASP A 49 -20.18 -23.89 -17.86
N VAL A 50 -20.27 -23.18 -19.00
CA VAL A 50 -19.85 -21.77 -19.10
C VAL A 50 -20.69 -20.89 -18.18
N ILE A 51 -22.02 -21.10 -18.13
CA ILE A 51 -22.91 -20.34 -17.24
C ILE A 51 -22.57 -20.60 -15.77
N GLN A 52 -22.32 -21.85 -15.39
CA GLN A 52 -21.90 -22.18 -14.02
C GLN A 52 -20.55 -21.55 -13.68
N TYR A 53 -19.59 -21.61 -14.61
CA TYR A 53 -18.28 -21.00 -14.44
C TYR A 53 -18.36 -19.46 -14.34
N ALA A 54 -19.30 -18.82 -15.04
CA ALA A 54 -19.52 -17.38 -14.92
C ALA A 54 -19.92 -16.95 -13.49
N VAL A 55 -20.66 -17.79 -12.76
CA VAL A 55 -20.99 -17.55 -11.34
C VAL A 55 -19.73 -17.62 -10.47
N ILE A 56 -18.84 -18.60 -10.73
CA ILE A 56 -17.55 -18.72 -10.04
C ILE A 56 -16.70 -17.48 -10.30
N LEU A 57 -16.52 -17.09 -11.57
CA LEU A 57 -15.77 -15.89 -11.95
C LEU A 57 -16.34 -14.61 -11.32
N LYS A 58 -17.67 -14.50 -11.19
CA LYS A 58 -18.28 -13.37 -10.50
C LYS A 58 -17.85 -13.32 -9.02
N ARG A 59 -17.92 -14.44 -8.31
CA ARG A 59 -17.51 -14.52 -6.89
C ARG A 59 -16.02 -14.21 -6.70
N GLU A 60 -15.15 -14.77 -7.54
CA GLU A 60 -13.72 -14.50 -7.49
C GLU A 60 -13.41 -13.01 -7.74
N ARG A 61 -14.09 -12.40 -8.73
CA ARG A 61 -13.98 -10.96 -9.01
C ARG A 61 -14.45 -10.11 -7.83
N ASP A 62 -15.60 -10.44 -7.24
CA ASP A 62 -16.16 -9.70 -6.12
C ASP A 62 -15.20 -9.76 -4.90
N MET A 63 -14.51 -10.90 -4.69
CA MET A 63 -13.48 -11.03 -3.67
C MET A 63 -12.26 -10.13 -3.94
N CYS A 64 -11.79 -10.06 -5.19
CA CYS A 64 -10.70 -9.16 -5.59
C CYS A 64 -11.09 -7.68 -5.37
N LEU A 65 -12.30 -7.29 -5.76
CA LEU A 65 -12.80 -5.92 -5.55
C LEU A 65 -12.87 -5.57 -4.06
N ASN A 66 -13.39 -6.47 -3.24
CA ASN A 66 -13.43 -6.29 -1.79
C ASN A 66 -12.03 -6.09 -1.19
N ARG A 67 -11.00 -6.79 -1.67
CA ARG A 67 -9.62 -6.56 -1.20
C ARG A 67 -9.11 -5.18 -1.59
N ILE A 68 -9.41 -4.69 -2.80
CA ILE A 68 -9.04 -3.34 -3.22
C ILE A 68 -9.71 -2.30 -2.30
N ASP A 69 -10.99 -2.48 -1.99
CA ASP A 69 -11.71 -1.58 -1.08
C ASP A 69 -11.09 -1.58 0.31
N LYS A 70 -10.73 -2.75 0.85
CA LYS A 70 -10.01 -2.86 2.13
C LYS A 70 -8.62 -2.23 2.11
N ILE A 71 -7.91 -2.27 1.00
CA ILE A 71 -6.61 -1.57 0.84
C ILE A 71 -6.84 -0.05 0.90
N ARG A 72 -7.88 0.47 0.24
CA ARG A 72 -8.21 1.91 0.26
C ARG A 72 -8.63 2.38 1.65
N GLU A 73 -9.44 1.58 2.36
CA GLU A 73 -9.81 1.82 3.76
C GLU A 73 -8.55 1.88 4.64
N TRP A 74 -7.68 0.87 4.55
CA TRP A 74 -6.42 0.82 5.30
C TRP A 74 -5.52 2.04 5.01
N GLN A 75 -5.38 2.46 3.76
CA GLN A 75 -4.62 3.67 3.41
C GLN A 75 -5.19 4.92 4.09
N THR A 76 -6.51 5.03 4.17
CA THR A 76 -7.17 6.19 4.79
C THR A 76 -7.00 6.16 6.31
N GLU A 77 -7.16 4.99 6.95
CA GLU A 77 -6.93 4.80 8.38
C GLU A 77 -5.47 5.08 8.77
N ASP A 78 -4.52 4.65 7.94
CA ASP A 78 -3.10 4.85 8.21
C ASP A 78 -2.66 6.31 8.01
N LEU A 79 -3.18 7.00 6.99
CA LEU A 79 -2.98 8.45 6.83
C LEU A 79 -3.64 9.29 7.93
N SER A 80 -4.57 8.73 8.69
CA SER A 80 -5.23 9.39 9.83
C SER A 80 -4.52 9.17 11.17
N LYS A 81 -3.48 8.34 11.22
CA LYS A 81 -2.63 8.10 12.39
C LYS A 81 -1.42 9.02 12.39
#